data_AF-A0A1Q8T7V5-F1
#
_entry.id   AF-A0A1Q8T7V5-F1
#
_cell.length_a   1.000
_cell.length_b   1.000
_cell.length_c   1.000
_cell.angle_alpha   90.00
_cell.angle_beta   90.00
_cell.angle_gamma   90.00
#
_symmetry.space_group_name_H-M   'P 1'
#
loop_
_entity.id
_entity.type
_entity.pdbx_description
1 polymer ?
#
loop_
_entity_poly.entity_id
_entity_poly.type
_entity_poly.pdbx_seq_one_letter_code
_entity_poly.pdbx_strand_id
1 'polypeptide(L)'
;MMRRLESLAFHLSATECPVEGEGSGVVMASAEPLSLCGGVEPQEGAVIDRQHPLFGERIAGRALVIPLGGGTAGSVMLLEAIHAGQAPALIVLDRIDEVSVLAAIVAEEALSLTVPVIVLDPARFALAQAAHLITLHRGRQLVVSGPRLAGLASVTAGGALGHEPAPTTAANDGFALSPADRRCLAGETGPAAQVAMRIVVRLARLQGAVELLDVTRVHIDGCLYTGAAGLVFAERLVEWGGHVCVPTAVETRLDTTVSTVETTSDSLAASTEATERLIELCRKLGASPVASAETVLERTPLPWPLALCVALTGRAPAPFVH
;
A
#
# COMPACT_ATOMS: atom_id res chain seq x y z
N MET A 1 4.91 34.66 -24.41
CA MET A 1 3.64 33.91 -24.50
C MET A 1 3.47 33.14 -23.19
N MET A 2 2.80 33.70 -22.19
CA MET A 2 2.55 33.03 -20.91
C MET A 2 1.47 31.97 -21.13
N ARG A 3 1.86 30.68 -21.15
CA ARG A 3 0.88 29.59 -21.13
C ARG A 3 0.18 29.64 -19.77
N ARG A 4 -1.10 30.00 -19.72
CA ARG A 4 -1.90 29.87 -18.50
C ARG A 4 -1.97 28.38 -18.15
N LEU A 5 -1.52 28.02 -16.96
CA LEU A 5 -1.84 26.72 -16.37
C LEU A 5 -3.31 26.79 -16.02
N GLU A 6 -4.11 25.96 -16.67
CA GLU A 6 -5.50 25.74 -16.26
C GLU A 6 -5.48 24.70 -15.15
N SER A 7 -6.32 24.90 -14.16
CA SER A 7 -6.40 24.05 -12.98
C SER A 7 -7.83 23.56 -12.80
N LEU A 8 -7.98 22.26 -12.53
CA LEU A 8 -9.24 21.64 -12.14
C LEU A 8 -9.08 21.13 -10.71
N ALA A 9 -10.12 21.29 -9.90
CA ALA A 9 -10.14 20.85 -8.52
C ALA A 9 -11.27 19.84 -8.30
N PHE A 10 -10.96 18.74 -7.63
CA PHE A 10 -11.88 17.68 -7.26
C PHE A 10 -11.82 17.45 -5.74
N HIS A 11 -12.96 17.10 -5.13
CA HIS A 11 -12.97 16.54 -3.78
C HIS A 11 -13.10 15.03 -3.88
N LEU A 12 -12.17 14.31 -3.25
CA LEU A 12 -12.15 12.85 -3.28
C LEU A 12 -12.89 12.30 -2.06
N SER A 13 -13.60 11.19 -2.28
CA SER A 13 -14.13 10.34 -1.21
C SER A 13 -13.01 9.58 -0.49
N ALA A 14 -13.37 8.88 0.61
CA ALA A 14 -12.40 8.10 1.39
C ALA A 14 -11.95 6.86 0.63
N THR A 15 -12.81 6.34 -0.25
CA THR A 15 -12.50 5.25 -1.17
C THR A 15 -11.63 5.68 -2.34
N GLU A 16 -11.79 6.91 -2.83
CA GLU A 16 -10.91 7.51 -3.86
C GLU A 16 -9.57 7.98 -3.30
N CYS A 17 -9.43 8.13 -1.97
CA CYS A 17 -8.17 8.51 -1.32
C CYS A 17 -7.91 7.58 -0.11
N PRO A 18 -7.53 6.32 -0.36
CA PRO A 18 -7.35 5.32 0.71
C PRO A 18 -6.20 5.62 1.67
N VAL A 19 -5.20 6.38 1.20
CA VAL A 19 -4.14 6.95 2.03
C VAL A 19 -4.16 8.45 1.82
N GLU A 20 -4.63 9.17 2.84
CA GLU A 20 -4.68 10.62 2.83
C GLU A 20 -3.27 11.21 3.00
N GLY A 21 -3.16 12.51 2.79
CA GLY A 21 -1.95 13.27 3.05
C GLY A 21 -1.92 14.53 2.21
N GLU A 22 -0.72 15.10 2.09
CA GLU A 22 -0.45 16.24 1.23
C GLU A 22 0.73 15.87 0.33
N GLY A 23 0.65 16.29 -0.93
CA GLY A 23 1.68 16.00 -1.90
C GLY A 23 1.57 16.91 -3.09
N SER A 24 2.69 17.31 -3.67
CA SER A 24 2.71 18.07 -4.91
C SER A 24 3.87 17.61 -5.76
N GLY A 25 3.59 17.19 -6.99
CA GLY A 25 4.60 16.62 -7.87
C GLY A 25 4.33 16.94 -9.33
N VAL A 26 5.41 17.11 -10.09
CA VAL A 26 5.34 17.13 -11.56
C VAL A 26 4.90 15.74 -12.01
N VAL A 27 3.92 15.70 -12.92
CA VAL A 27 3.34 14.45 -13.39
C VAL A 27 4.39 13.59 -14.09
N MET A 28 4.45 12.34 -13.66
CA MET A 28 5.12 11.24 -14.33
C MET A 28 4.04 10.21 -14.65
N ALA A 29 3.55 10.23 -15.89
CA ALA A 29 2.44 9.41 -16.33
C ALA A 29 2.90 8.29 -17.27
N SER A 30 2.26 7.13 -17.17
CA SER A 30 2.38 6.03 -18.12
C SER A 30 1.00 5.44 -18.40
N ALA A 31 0.76 5.04 -19.64
CA ALA A 31 -0.41 4.24 -20.01
C ALA A 31 -0.17 2.73 -19.81
N GLU A 32 1.09 2.34 -19.60
CA GLU A 32 1.49 0.99 -19.22
C GLU A 32 1.54 0.91 -17.69
N PRO A 33 1.13 -0.22 -17.10
CA PRO A 33 1.27 -0.42 -15.68
C PRO A 33 2.75 -0.54 -15.27
N LEU A 34 3.10 0.06 -14.13
CA LEU A 34 4.41 -0.13 -13.51
C LEU A 34 4.28 -1.05 -12.29
N SER A 35 5.03 -2.16 -12.29
CA SER A 35 5.14 -3.01 -11.12
C SER A 35 5.95 -2.32 -10.03
N LEU A 36 5.28 -1.86 -8.96
CA LEU A 36 5.96 -1.31 -7.79
C LEU A 36 6.66 -2.39 -6.95
N CYS A 37 6.54 -3.69 -7.31
CA CYS A 37 7.18 -4.82 -6.63
C CYS A 37 8.62 -5.10 -7.09
N GLY A 38 8.98 -4.63 -8.28
CA GLY A 38 10.26 -5.01 -8.90
C GLY A 38 10.62 -4.22 -10.16
N GLY A 39 9.73 -3.37 -10.65
CA GLY A 39 10.02 -2.41 -11.70
C GLY A 39 10.68 -1.12 -11.19
N VAL A 40 10.87 -0.97 -9.88
CA VAL A 40 11.51 0.19 -9.24
C VAL A 40 12.59 -0.28 -8.27
N GLU A 41 13.77 0.30 -8.37
CA GLU A 41 14.84 0.14 -7.39
C GLU A 41 14.57 1.04 -6.17
N PRO A 42 14.38 0.50 -4.95
CA PRO A 42 13.92 1.30 -3.81
C PRO A 42 14.92 2.35 -3.31
N GLN A 43 16.23 2.08 -3.41
CA GLN A 43 17.28 2.95 -2.87
C GLN A 43 17.52 4.18 -3.75
N GLU A 44 17.22 4.07 -5.05
CA GLU A 44 17.36 5.16 -6.00
C GLU A 44 15.99 5.73 -6.44
N GLY A 45 14.91 4.99 -6.25
CA GLY A 45 13.61 5.30 -6.85
C GLY A 45 13.66 5.28 -8.38
N ALA A 46 14.64 4.62 -8.98
CA ALA A 46 14.79 4.51 -10.43
C ALA A 46 13.90 3.39 -10.97
N VAL A 47 13.23 3.63 -12.10
CA VAL A 47 12.49 2.58 -12.81
C VAL A 47 13.48 1.67 -13.53
N ILE A 48 13.54 0.41 -13.12
CA ILE A 48 14.49 -0.60 -13.62
C ILE A 48 13.86 -1.60 -14.60
N ASP A 49 12.53 -1.57 -14.75
CA ASP A 49 11.84 -2.37 -15.77
C ASP A 49 12.21 -1.84 -17.17
N ARG A 50 13.06 -2.59 -17.88
CA ARG A 50 13.57 -2.26 -19.22
C ARG A 50 12.49 -2.21 -20.29
N GLN A 51 11.34 -2.83 -20.06
CA GLN A 51 10.23 -2.85 -21.01
C GLN A 51 9.26 -1.69 -20.77
N HIS A 52 9.34 -1.05 -19.60
CA HIS A 52 8.45 0.02 -19.22
C HIS A 52 8.85 1.37 -19.87
N PRO A 53 7.90 2.20 -20.34
CA PRO A 53 8.20 3.50 -20.97
C PRO A 53 8.96 4.49 -20.08
N LEU A 54 8.87 4.33 -18.76
CA LEU A 54 9.56 5.16 -17.77
C LEU A 54 10.95 4.63 -17.39
N PHE A 55 11.48 3.61 -18.06
CA PHE A 55 12.79 3.04 -17.74
C PHE A 55 13.88 4.11 -17.58
N GLY A 56 14.61 4.07 -16.47
CA GLY A 56 15.68 5.01 -16.11
C GLY A 56 15.21 6.32 -15.47
N GLU A 57 13.91 6.62 -15.46
CA GLU A 57 13.36 7.78 -14.77
C GLU A 57 13.30 7.55 -13.25
N ARG A 58 13.33 8.63 -12.47
CA ARG A 58 13.24 8.57 -10.99
C ARG A 58 11.87 9.01 -10.50
N ILE A 59 11.22 8.19 -9.70
CA ILE A 59 9.87 8.45 -9.18
C ILE A 59 9.86 9.44 -8.01
N ALA A 60 11.00 9.61 -7.33
CA ALA A 60 11.12 10.42 -6.12
C ALA A 60 10.56 11.84 -6.31
N GLY A 61 9.60 12.23 -5.46
CA GLY A 61 8.98 13.56 -5.47
C GLY A 61 8.08 13.86 -6.69
N ARG A 62 7.85 12.88 -7.57
CA ARG A 62 6.95 13.03 -8.74
C ARG A 62 5.50 12.72 -8.36
N ALA A 63 4.55 13.20 -9.15
CA ALA A 63 3.19 12.69 -9.10
C ALA A 63 3.10 11.50 -10.07
N LEU A 64 3.17 10.29 -9.53
CA LEU A 64 3.18 9.06 -10.33
C LEU A 64 1.74 8.71 -10.72
N VAL A 65 1.44 8.71 -12.03
CA VAL A 65 0.09 8.44 -12.56
C VAL A 65 0.17 7.23 -13.48
N ILE A 66 -0.24 6.07 -12.98
CA ILE A 66 -0.10 4.78 -13.68
C ILE A 66 -1.36 3.95 -13.52
N PRO A 67 -1.77 3.15 -14.52
CA PRO A 67 -2.82 2.17 -14.32
C PRO A 67 -2.30 1.05 -13.41
N LEU A 68 -3.22 0.30 -12.79
CA LEU A 68 -2.82 -0.85 -11.98
C LEU A 68 -2.16 -1.94 -12.84
N GLY A 69 -0.95 -2.34 -12.43
CA GLY A 69 -0.25 -3.51 -12.96
C GLY A 69 -0.60 -4.82 -12.29
N GLY A 70 -0.57 -5.90 -13.07
CA GLY A 70 -0.64 -7.25 -12.51
C GLY A 70 0.63 -7.57 -11.73
N GLY A 71 0.50 -7.83 -10.43
CA GLY A 71 1.59 -8.28 -9.57
C GLY A 71 1.14 -8.36 -8.12
N THR A 72 1.13 -9.56 -7.55
CA THR A 72 0.61 -9.82 -6.19
C THR A 72 1.60 -9.54 -5.06
N ALA A 73 2.84 -9.11 -5.38
CA ALA A 73 3.95 -8.97 -4.44
C ALA A 73 4.38 -7.50 -4.15
N GLY A 74 3.58 -6.50 -4.56
CA GLY A 74 3.94 -5.08 -4.60
C GLY A 74 4.21 -4.34 -3.30
N SER A 75 3.95 -4.93 -2.14
CA SER A 75 3.88 -4.14 -0.91
C SER A 75 5.27 -3.84 -0.35
N VAL A 76 6.24 -4.72 -0.58
CA VAL A 76 7.53 -4.61 0.10
C VAL A 76 8.38 -3.50 -0.53
N MET A 77 8.48 -3.44 -1.86
CA MET A 77 9.35 -2.47 -2.53
C MET A 77 8.84 -1.02 -2.47
N LEU A 78 7.51 -0.82 -2.50
CA LEU A 78 6.96 0.51 -2.24
C LEU A 78 7.26 0.96 -0.81
N LEU A 79 7.10 0.07 0.18
CA LEU A 79 7.44 0.36 1.58
C LEU A 79 8.94 0.70 1.73
N GLU A 80 9.82 -0.03 1.04
CA GLU A 80 11.26 0.29 0.99
C GLU A 80 11.52 1.68 0.39
N ALA A 81 10.90 2.01 -0.74
CA ALA A 81 11.10 3.31 -1.38
C ALA A 81 10.60 4.46 -0.50
N ILE A 82 9.49 4.27 0.22
CA ILE A 82 8.98 5.22 1.20
C ILE A 82 9.99 5.39 2.34
N HIS A 83 10.48 4.29 2.90
CA HIS A 83 11.45 4.30 3.99
C HIS A 83 12.78 4.95 3.59
N ALA A 84 13.24 4.72 2.36
CA ALA A 84 14.46 5.31 1.79
C ALA A 84 14.28 6.79 1.35
N GLY A 85 13.07 7.35 1.47
CA GLY A 85 12.77 8.71 1.03
C GLY A 85 12.80 8.90 -0.50
N GLN A 86 12.68 7.81 -1.25
CA GLN A 86 12.67 7.80 -2.72
C GLN A 86 11.27 7.64 -3.32
N ALA A 87 10.24 7.66 -2.48
CA ALA A 87 8.87 7.52 -2.94
C ALA A 87 8.38 8.76 -3.73
N PRO A 88 7.37 8.58 -4.59
CA PRO A 88 6.71 9.70 -5.24
C PRO A 88 6.03 10.63 -4.22
N ALA A 89 5.79 11.87 -4.62
CA ALA A 89 5.06 12.84 -3.80
C ALA A 89 3.58 12.44 -3.63
N LEU A 90 3.01 11.74 -4.61
CA LEU A 90 1.70 11.08 -4.57
C LEU A 90 1.60 10.03 -5.66
N ILE A 91 0.74 9.03 -5.45
CA ILE A 91 0.42 7.96 -6.40
C ILE A 91 -1.03 8.11 -6.84
N VAL A 92 -1.27 8.09 -8.14
CA VAL A 92 -2.60 8.12 -8.76
C VAL A 92 -2.78 6.85 -9.59
N LEU A 93 -3.83 6.09 -9.27
CA LEU A 93 -4.20 4.84 -9.91
C LEU A 93 -5.60 4.96 -10.55
N ASP A 94 -5.90 4.10 -11.52
CA ASP A 94 -7.22 3.98 -12.16
C ASP A 94 -8.13 2.96 -11.45
N ARG A 95 -7.57 2.13 -10.57
CA ARG A 95 -8.26 1.16 -9.72
C ARG A 95 -7.45 0.87 -8.47
N ILE A 96 -8.10 0.29 -7.46
CA ILE A 96 -7.46 -0.05 -6.19
C ILE A 96 -6.40 -1.14 -6.40
N ASP A 97 -5.19 -0.86 -5.94
CA ASP A 97 -4.13 -1.83 -5.68
C ASP A 97 -4.04 -2.09 -4.18
N GLU A 98 -4.64 -3.18 -3.71
CA GLU A 98 -4.63 -3.52 -2.28
C GLU A 98 -3.23 -3.64 -1.71
N VAL A 99 -2.29 -4.11 -2.53
CA VAL A 99 -0.93 -4.42 -2.10
C VAL A 99 -0.11 -3.15 -1.99
N SER A 100 -0.19 -2.24 -2.97
CA SER A 100 0.44 -0.91 -2.87
C SER A 100 -0.19 -0.04 -1.80
N VAL A 101 -1.53 -0.09 -1.65
CA VAL A 101 -2.23 0.63 -0.59
C VAL A 101 -1.82 0.11 0.78
N LEU A 102 -1.71 -1.22 0.97
CA LEU A 102 -1.23 -1.80 2.22
C LEU A 102 0.16 -1.28 2.59
N ALA A 103 1.09 -1.18 1.63
CA ALA A 103 2.43 -0.64 1.88
C ALA A 103 2.39 0.81 2.40
N ALA A 104 1.60 1.65 1.75
CA ALA A 104 1.44 3.05 2.15
C ALA A 104 0.73 3.18 3.52
N ILE A 105 -0.26 2.34 3.81
CA ILE A 105 -0.92 2.26 5.13
C ILE A 105 0.10 1.83 6.21
N VAL A 106 0.90 0.79 5.95
CA VAL A 106 1.93 0.33 6.89
C VAL A 106 2.97 1.42 7.13
N ALA A 107 3.43 2.11 6.07
CA ALA A 107 4.35 3.22 6.19
C ALA A 107 3.79 4.35 7.07
N GLU A 108 2.51 4.69 6.90
CA GLU A 108 1.86 5.75 7.67
C GLU A 108 1.67 5.34 9.14
N GLU A 109 1.05 4.19 9.37
CA GLU A 109 0.64 3.74 10.71
C GLU A 109 1.83 3.32 11.58
N ALA A 110 2.80 2.65 10.97
CA ALA A 110 3.94 2.11 11.70
C ALA A 110 5.18 2.99 11.58
N LEU A 111 5.40 3.60 10.41
CA LEU A 111 6.62 4.37 10.16
C LEU A 111 6.47 5.89 10.29
N SER A 112 5.25 6.40 10.41
CA SER A 112 4.95 7.85 10.35
C SER A 112 5.46 8.49 9.06
N LEU A 113 5.47 7.72 7.96
CA LEU A 113 5.84 8.16 6.62
C LEU A 113 4.61 8.08 5.73
N THR A 114 4.22 9.20 5.14
CA THR A 114 2.97 9.30 4.38
C THR A 114 3.27 9.53 2.90
N VAL A 115 2.70 8.67 2.05
CA VAL A 115 2.62 8.88 0.60
C VAL A 115 1.15 8.76 0.21
N PRO A 116 0.53 9.86 -0.24
CA PRO A 116 -0.87 9.82 -0.60
C PRO A 116 -1.11 8.88 -1.78
N VAL A 117 -2.14 8.05 -1.65
CA VAL A 117 -2.60 7.15 -2.72
C VAL A 117 -4.01 7.57 -3.09
N ILE A 118 -4.21 7.79 -4.39
CA ILE A 118 -5.45 8.29 -4.98
C ILE A 118 -5.89 7.29 -6.05
N VAL A 119 -7.18 6.99 -6.09
CA VAL A 119 -7.83 6.15 -7.10
C VAL A 119 -8.88 6.99 -7.79
N LEU A 120 -8.78 7.12 -9.11
CA LEU A 120 -9.66 7.96 -9.92
C LEU A 120 -10.47 7.11 -10.90
N ASP A 121 -11.69 7.55 -11.18
CA ASP A 121 -12.45 7.03 -12.32
C ASP A 121 -11.73 7.31 -13.66
N PRO A 122 -12.09 6.59 -14.75
CA PRO A 122 -11.39 6.72 -16.04
C PRO A 122 -11.31 8.16 -16.59
N ALA A 123 -12.32 9.00 -16.35
CA ALA A 123 -12.35 10.37 -16.86
C ALA A 123 -11.39 11.26 -16.06
N ARG A 124 -11.42 11.19 -14.73
CA ARG A 124 -10.49 11.92 -13.85
C ARG A 124 -9.06 11.41 -14.00
N PHE A 125 -8.86 10.11 -14.20
CA PHE A 125 -7.56 9.51 -14.44
C PHE A 125 -6.92 9.99 -15.74
N ALA A 126 -7.70 10.10 -16.84
CA ALA A 126 -7.22 10.67 -18.10
C ALA A 126 -6.81 12.15 -17.95
N LEU A 127 -7.53 12.94 -17.14
CA LEU A 127 -7.15 14.31 -16.82
C LEU A 127 -5.84 14.36 -16.02
N ALA A 128 -5.67 13.47 -15.05
CA ALA A 128 -4.44 13.36 -14.26
C ALA A 128 -3.23 13.00 -15.13
N GLN A 129 -3.38 12.07 -16.09
CA GLN A 129 -2.31 11.72 -17.03
C GLN A 129 -1.91 12.89 -17.94
N ALA A 130 -2.87 13.74 -18.33
CA ALA A 130 -2.63 14.90 -19.19
C ALA A 130 -2.13 16.14 -18.43
N ALA A 131 -2.17 16.12 -17.09
CA ALA A 131 -1.74 17.23 -16.25
C ALA A 131 -0.21 17.39 -16.27
N HIS A 132 0.24 18.60 -15.91
CA HIS A 132 1.65 18.90 -15.73
C HIS A 132 2.06 18.82 -14.26
N LEU A 133 1.17 19.24 -13.37
CA LEU A 133 1.36 19.24 -11.92
C LEU A 133 0.09 18.70 -11.27
N ILE A 134 0.25 17.85 -10.27
CA ILE A 134 -0.84 17.42 -9.39
C ILE A 134 -0.48 17.79 -7.96
N THR A 135 -1.45 18.35 -7.25
CA THR A 135 -1.34 18.69 -5.84
C THR A 135 -2.54 18.09 -5.09
N LEU A 136 -2.27 17.35 -4.03
CA LEU A 136 -3.26 16.92 -3.05
C LEU A 136 -3.11 17.79 -1.80
N HIS A 137 -4.21 18.44 -1.40
CA HIS A 137 -4.30 19.21 -0.17
C HIS A 137 -5.05 18.44 0.92
N ARG A 138 -4.94 18.93 2.16
CA ARG A 138 -5.77 18.46 3.29
C ARG A 138 -7.25 18.44 2.93
N GLY A 139 -7.98 17.48 3.49
CA GLY A 139 -9.40 17.32 3.23
C GLY A 139 -9.70 16.75 1.84
N ARG A 140 -8.75 15.98 1.27
CA ARG A 140 -8.91 15.21 0.03
C ARG A 140 -9.23 16.08 -1.19
N GLN A 141 -8.67 17.29 -1.23
CA GLN A 141 -8.82 18.16 -2.41
C GLN A 141 -7.68 17.93 -3.39
N LEU A 142 -8.00 17.37 -4.55
CA LEU A 142 -7.05 17.11 -5.64
C LEU A 142 -7.11 18.25 -6.65
N VAL A 143 -5.98 18.89 -6.91
CA VAL A 143 -5.83 19.92 -7.94
C VAL A 143 -4.93 19.39 -9.05
N VAL A 144 -5.48 19.28 -10.26
CA VAL A 144 -4.71 18.91 -11.46
C VAL A 144 -4.52 20.17 -12.31
N SER A 145 -3.27 20.46 -12.69
CA SER A 145 -2.92 21.68 -13.41
C SER A 145 -2.12 21.37 -14.66
N GLY A 146 -2.47 21.98 -15.79
CA GLY A 146 -1.77 21.71 -17.05
C GLY A 146 -2.32 22.51 -18.23
N PRO A 147 -1.48 22.79 -19.26
CA PRO A 147 -1.89 23.55 -20.43
C PRO A 147 -2.76 22.75 -21.41
N ARG A 148 -2.99 21.45 -21.16
CA ARG A 148 -3.77 20.52 -22.01
C ARG A 148 -5.16 20.23 -21.44
N LEU A 149 -5.55 20.87 -20.34
CA LEU A 149 -6.77 20.51 -19.61
C LEU A 149 -8.05 21.14 -20.19
N ALA A 150 -8.03 22.35 -20.77
CA ALA A 150 -9.22 23.00 -21.33
C ALA A 150 -9.98 22.14 -22.34
N GLY A 151 -9.26 21.49 -23.26
CA GLY A 151 -9.89 20.70 -24.32
C GLY A 151 -10.45 19.35 -23.83
N LEU A 152 -9.87 18.78 -22.78
CA LEU A 152 -10.30 17.51 -22.21
C LEU A 152 -11.48 17.69 -21.25
N ALA A 153 -11.47 18.75 -20.42
CA ALA A 153 -12.56 19.04 -19.48
C ALA A 153 -13.91 19.27 -20.18
N SER A 154 -13.93 19.87 -21.37
CA SER A 154 -15.16 20.06 -22.16
C SER A 154 -15.75 18.75 -22.69
N VAL A 155 -14.93 17.71 -22.86
CA VAL A 155 -15.34 16.41 -23.43
C VAL A 155 -15.70 15.42 -22.33
N THR A 156 -14.99 15.44 -21.19
CA THR A 156 -15.17 14.46 -20.12
C THR A 156 -16.20 14.86 -19.05
N ALA A 157 -16.49 16.16 -18.88
CA ALA A 157 -17.35 16.66 -17.79
C ALA A 157 -18.77 17.12 -18.20
N GLY A 158 -19.22 16.84 -19.43
CA GLY A 158 -20.60 17.16 -19.84
C GLY A 158 -21.01 18.63 -19.65
N GLY A 159 -20.06 19.58 -19.67
CA GLY A 159 -20.31 21.01 -19.55
C GLY A 159 -20.52 21.56 -18.12
N ALA A 160 -20.46 20.74 -17.07
CA ALA A 160 -20.56 21.24 -15.70
C ALA A 160 -19.23 21.08 -14.95
N LEU A 161 -18.41 22.14 -14.98
CA LEU A 161 -17.36 22.39 -13.99
C LEU A 161 -18.03 22.72 -12.65
N GLY A 162 -18.57 21.70 -11.99
CA GLY A 162 -19.25 21.81 -10.71
C GLY A 162 -18.36 21.27 -9.61
N HIS A 163 -18.10 22.10 -8.61
CA HIS A 163 -17.66 21.70 -7.28
C HIS A 163 -18.47 20.48 -6.81
N GLU A 164 -17.91 19.27 -6.91
CA GLU A 164 -18.53 18.13 -6.26
C GLU A 164 -18.42 18.36 -4.75
N PRO A 165 -19.55 18.46 -4.03
CA PRO A 165 -19.51 18.64 -2.58
C PRO A 165 -18.80 17.44 -1.96
N ALA A 166 -18.06 17.69 -0.88
CA ALA A 166 -17.45 16.62 -0.11
C ALA A 166 -18.49 15.53 0.18
N PRO A 167 -18.19 14.24 -0.06
CA PRO A 167 -19.16 13.17 0.10
C PRO A 167 -19.73 13.19 1.52
N THR A 168 -21.06 13.32 1.60
CA THR A 168 -21.83 13.49 2.85
C THR A 168 -21.93 12.23 3.69
N THR A 169 -21.55 11.09 3.12
CA THR A 169 -21.59 9.76 3.75
C THR A 169 -20.16 9.25 3.75
N ALA A 170 -19.61 8.89 4.92
CA ALA A 170 -18.32 8.22 4.90
C ALA A 170 -18.56 6.86 4.24
N ALA A 171 -17.71 6.46 3.29
CA ALA A 171 -17.87 5.24 2.51
C ALA A 171 -17.96 3.94 3.34
N ASN A 172 -17.84 4.04 4.67
CA ASN A 172 -17.81 2.95 5.63
C ASN A 172 -18.83 3.09 6.76
N ASP A 173 -19.89 3.89 6.60
CA ASP A 173 -20.92 4.08 7.64
C ASP A 173 -21.65 2.76 8.02
N GLY A 174 -21.48 1.71 7.21
CA GLY A 174 -21.99 0.35 7.48
C GLY A 174 -20.97 -0.67 8.01
N PHE A 175 -19.70 -0.30 8.27
CA PHE A 175 -18.69 -1.26 8.74
C PHE A 175 -18.86 -1.60 10.22
N ALA A 176 -19.29 -2.83 10.51
CA ALA A 176 -19.56 -3.31 11.86
C ALA A 176 -18.26 -3.72 12.58
N LEU A 177 -18.00 -3.06 13.71
CA LEU A 177 -16.93 -3.42 14.64
C LEU A 177 -17.51 -4.11 15.87
N SER A 178 -16.88 -5.20 16.31
CA SER A 178 -17.21 -5.82 17.59
C SER A 178 -16.75 -4.94 18.77
N PRO A 179 -17.25 -5.17 20.00
CA PRO A 179 -16.70 -4.53 21.18
C PRO A 179 -15.20 -4.80 21.38
N ALA A 180 -14.71 -5.98 20.98
CA ALA A 180 -13.28 -6.30 21.04
C ALA A 180 -12.48 -5.46 20.05
N ASP A 181 -12.98 -5.28 18.82
CA ASP A 181 -12.32 -4.46 17.79
C ASP A 181 -12.20 -3.01 18.25
N ARG A 182 -13.27 -2.46 18.83
CA ARG A 182 -13.28 -1.09 19.38
C ARG A 182 -12.27 -0.90 20.52
N ARG A 183 -12.17 -1.86 21.45
CA ARG A 183 -11.17 -1.82 22.53
C ARG A 183 -9.74 -1.90 21.99
N CYS A 184 -9.53 -2.72 20.97
CA CYS A 184 -8.24 -2.82 20.29
C CYS A 184 -7.85 -1.49 19.63
N LEU A 185 -8.77 -0.85 18.91
CA LEU A 185 -8.59 0.49 18.33
C LEU A 185 -8.40 1.59 19.40
N ALA A 186 -8.98 1.43 20.58
CA ALA A 186 -8.78 2.33 21.71
C ALA A 186 -7.41 2.16 22.40
N GLY A 187 -6.64 1.13 22.01
CA GLY A 187 -5.31 0.84 22.56
C GLY A 187 -5.30 -0.01 23.82
N GLU A 188 -6.44 -0.57 24.23
CA GLU A 188 -6.55 -1.38 25.45
C GLU A 188 -5.79 -2.71 25.36
N THR A 189 -5.49 -3.18 24.15
CA THR A 189 -4.69 -4.39 23.86
C THR A 189 -3.21 -4.08 23.59
N GLY A 190 -2.79 -2.83 23.79
CA GLY A 190 -1.42 -2.37 23.58
C GLY A 190 -1.18 -1.72 22.20
N PRO A 191 -0.07 -0.95 22.06
CA PRO A 191 0.14 -0.12 20.87
C PRO A 191 0.32 -0.94 19.58
N ALA A 192 0.99 -2.08 19.64
CA ALA A 192 1.20 -2.96 18.48
C ALA A 192 -0.13 -3.48 17.91
N ALA A 193 -1.00 -4.00 18.79
CA ALA A 193 -2.32 -4.49 18.39
C ALA A 193 -3.22 -3.37 17.87
N GLN A 194 -3.11 -2.15 18.44
CA GLN A 194 -3.83 -0.98 17.95
C GLN A 194 -3.43 -0.56 16.54
N VAL A 195 -2.11 -0.51 16.25
CA VAL A 195 -1.59 -0.24 14.90
C VAL A 195 -2.06 -1.32 13.93
N ALA A 196 -1.90 -2.60 14.30
CA ALA A 196 -2.35 -3.73 13.50
C ALA A 196 -3.85 -3.66 13.18
N MET A 197 -4.69 -3.32 14.17
CA MET A 197 -6.14 -3.19 13.98
C MET A 197 -6.50 -2.02 13.07
N ARG A 198 -5.80 -0.88 13.16
CA ARG A 198 -5.98 0.24 12.23
C ARG A 198 -5.70 -0.19 10.78
N ILE A 199 -4.59 -0.90 10.56
CA ILE A 199 -4.23 -1.44 9.23
C ILE A 199 -5.32 -2.40 8.73
N VAL A 200 -5.74 -3.36 9.55
CA VAL A 200 -6.80 -4.34 9.22
C VAL A 200 -8.11 -3.65 8.85
N VAL A 201 -8.57 -2.69 9.65
CA VAL A 201 -9.83 -1.96 9.41
C VAL A 201 -9.75 -1.10 8.16
N ARG A 202 -8.62 -0.42 7.92
CA ARG A 202 -8.44 0.40 6.71
C ARG A 202 -8.48 -0.45 5.45
N LEU A 203 -7.81 -1.61 5.46
CA LEU A 203 -7.85 -2.53 4.32
C LEU A 203 -9.24 -3.16 4.15
N ALA A 204 -9.91 -3.55 5.23
CA ALA A 204 -11.26 -4.10 5.16
C ALA A 204 -12.24 -3.14 4.49
N ARG A 205 -12.18 -1.87 4.91
CA ARG A 205 -12.97 -0.79 4.31
C ARG A 205 -12.66 -0.58 2.83
N LEU A 206 -11.39 -0.66 2.45
CA LEU A 206 -10.96 -0.57 1.06
C LEU A 206 -11.56 -1.69 0.19
N GLN A 207 -11.61 -2.90 0.75
CA GLN A 207 -12.17 -4.08 0.09
C GLN A 207 -13.71 -4.08 0.05
N GLY A 208 -14.36 -3.05 0.61
CA GLY A 208 -15.81 -3.01 0.74
C GLY A 208 -16.35 -4.04 1.73
N ALA A 209 -15.50 -4.55 2.63
CA ALA A 209 -15.95 -5.42 3.71
C ALA A 209 -16.97 -4.68 4.57
N VAL A 210 -17.96 -5.41 5.07
CA VAL A 210 -18.98 -4.88 6.00
C VAL A 210 -18.69 -5.27 7.45
N GLU A 211 -17.82 -6.23 7.68
CA GLU A 211 -17.40 -6.71 8.99
C GLU A 211 -16.01 -7.36 8.96
N LEU A 212 -15.45 -7.62 10.14
CA LEU A 212 -14.26 -8.46 10.33
C LEU A 212 -14.66 -9.86 10.80
N LEU A 213 -13.97 -10.86 10.26
CA LEU A 213 -14.09 -12.27 10.65
C LEU A 213 -13.12 -12.60 11.79
N ASP A 214 -13.56 -13.52 12.65
CA ASP A 214 -12.68 -14.16 13.64
C ASP A 214 -11.72 -15.13 12.96
N VAL A 215 -10.44 -14.97 13.24
CA VAL A 215 -9.37 -15.85 12.75
C VAL A 215 -8.95 -16.78 13.87
N THR A 216 -8.84 -18.07 13.58
CA THR A 216 -8.47 -19.10 14.57
C THR A 216 -7.01 -19.52 14.45
N ARG A 217 -6.36 -19.26 13.32
CA ARG A 217 -4.96 -19.56 13.06
C ARG A 217 -4.43 -18.69 11.93
N VAL A 218 -3.16 -18.32 12.00
CA VAL A 218 -2.45 -17.60 10.93
C VAL A 218 -1.21 -18.38 10.50
N HIS A 219 -0.96 -18.40 9.20
CA HIS A 219 0.32 -18.81 8.62
C HIS A 219 0.96 -17.60 7.95
N ILE A 220 2.21 -17.34 8.30
CA ILE A 220 3.03 -16.29 7.69
C ILE A 220 3.97 -16.98 6.70
N ASP A 221 3.57 -16.91 5.43
CA ASP A 221 4.35 -17.35 4.27
C ASP A 221 5.00 -16.12 3.60
N GLY A 222 6.05 -16.31 2.81
CA GLY A 222 6.58 -15.25 1.96
C GLY A 222 7.49 -14.27 2.69
N CYS A 223 8.28 -14.74 3.66
CA CYS A 223 9.48 -14.02 4.16
C CYS A 223 10.57 -13.88 3.07
N LEU A 224 10.27 -14.29 1.83
CA LEU A 224 11.13 -14.10 0.67
C LEU A 224 11.23 -12.61 0.36
N TYR A 225 12.38 -12.06 0.71
CA TYR A 225 12.80 -10.70 0.44
C TYR A 225 12.12 -9.63 1.32
N THR A 226 12.56 -9.55 2.58
CA THR A 226 12.39 -8.37 3.41
C THR A 226 13.51 -7.37 3.11
N GLY A 227 13.18 -6.24 2.51
CA GLY A 227 14.07 -5.08 2.61
C GLY A 227 14.09 -4.52 4.04
N ALA A 228 14.88 -3.48 4.25
CA ALA A 228 15.08 -2.87 5.57
C ALA A 228 13.77 -2.36 6.20
N ALA A 229 12.87 -1.78 5.40
CA ALA A 229 11.61 -1.23 5.88
C ALA A 229 10.66 -2.31 6.42
N GLY A 230 10.64 -3.49 5.79
CA GLY A 230 9.94 -4.66 6.31
C GLY A 230 10.43 -5.06 7.69
N LEU A 231 11.76 -5.11 7.88
CA LEU A 231 12.34 -5.39 9.20
C LEU A 231 11.97 -4.32 10.22
N VAL A 232 12.07 -3.04 9.86
CA VAL A 232 11.71 -1.93 10.75
C VAL A 232 10.25 -2.03 11.19
N PHE A 233 9.34 -2.46 10.30
CA PHE A 233 7.94 -2.70 10.68
C PHE A 233 7.83 -3.79 11.76
N ALA A 234 8.45 -4.95 11.55
CA ALA A 234 8.43 -6.03 12.54
C ALA A 234 9.14 -5.66 13.85
N GLU A 235 10.24 -4.91 13.79
CA GLU A 235 10.97 -4.41 14.97
C GLU A 235 10.09 -3.47 15.80
N ARG A 236 9.40 -2.53 15.16
CA ARG A 236 8.46 -1.63 15.85
C ARG A 236 7.33 -2.39 16.54
N LEU A 237 6.76 -3.42 15.90
CA LEU A 237 5.74 -4.25 16.53
C LEU A 237 6.28 -4.92 17.81
N VAL A 238 7.53 -5.40 17.79
CA VAL A 238 8.18 -5.97 18.98
C VAL A 238 8.44 -4.91 20.05
N GLU A 239 8.96 -3.74 19.67
CA GLU A 239 9.21 -2.61 20.58
C GLU A 239 7.94 -2.12 21.27
N TRP A 240 6.81 -2.15 20.56
CA TRP A 240 5.49 -1.84 21.09
C TRP A 240 4.86 -2.97 21.91
N GLY A 241 5.62 -4.03 22.22
CA GLY A 241 5.17 -5.15 23.04
C GLY A 241 4.10 -6.01 22.37
N GLY A 242 4.14 -6.12 21.05
CA GLY A 242 3.20 -6.94 20.28
C GLY A 242 3.30 -8.42 20.63
N HIS A 243 2.14 -9.07 20.70
CA HIS A 243 2.02 -10.51 20.91
C HIS A 243 0.88 -11.05 20.05
N VAL A 244 1.13 -12.15 19.32
CA VAL A 244 0.08 -12.82 18.55
C VAL A 244 -0.99 -13.35 19.50
N CYS A 245 -2.26 -13.16 19.14
CA CYS A 245 -3.41 -13.57 19.97
C CYS A 245 -4.06 -14.87 19.47
N VAL A 246 -3.60 -15.38 18.33
CA VAL A 246 -4.02 -16.65 17.73
C VAL A 246 -2.80 -17.51 17.43
N PRO A 247 -2.92 -18.85 17.43
CA PRO A 247 -1.85 -19.73 16.97
C PRO A 247 -1.31 -19.27 15.61
N THR A 248 -0.03 -18.91 15.59
CA THR A 248 0.62 -18.32 14.42
C THR A 248 1.88 -19.10 14.09
N ALA A 249 1.96 -19.59 12.86
CA ALA A 249 3.13 -20.27 12.33
C ALA A 249 3.86 -19.34 11.35
N VAL A 250 5.20 -19.34 11.39
CA VAL A 250 6.06 -18.62 10.43
C VAL A 250 6.93 -19.62 9.69
N GLU A 251 6.91 -19.57 8.37
CA GLU A 251 7.73 -20.45 7.55
C GLU A 251 9.20 -20.08 7.62
N THR A 252 10.06 -21.08 7.80
CA THR A 252 11.51 -20.88 7.92
C THR A 252 12.28 -21.19 6.65
N ARG A 253 11.61 -21.67 5.59
CA ARG A 253 12.26 -21.99 4.32
C ARG A 253 12.28 -20.78 3.39
N LEU A 254 13.47 -20.46 2.90
CA LEU A 254 13.63 -19.63 1.71
C LEU A 254 13.29 -20.49 0.49
N ASP A 255 12.22 -20.18 -0.23
CA ASP A 255 12.01 -20.77 -1.55
C ASP A 255 12.99 -20.13 -2.56
N THR A 256 14.14 -20.77 -2.75
CA THR A 256 15.17 -20.31 -3.68
C THR A 256 14.77 -20.47 -5.15
N THR A 257 13.55 -20.93 -5.45
CA THR A 257 13.09 -21.14 -6.84
C THR A 257 12.51 -19.89 -7.49
N VAL A 258 12.13 -18.85 -6.72
CA VAL A 258 11.65 -17.57 -7.27
C VAL A 258 12.83 -16.62 -7.54
N SER A 259 13.69 -17.00 -8.47
CA SER A 259 14.76 -16.14 -9.00
C SER A 259 14.21 -15.32 -10.17
N THR A 260 13.69 -14.13 -9.92
CA THR A 260 13.25 -13.19 -10.98
C THR A 260 14.23 -12.05 -11.25
N VAL A 261 15.38 -12.02 -10.56
CA VAL A 261 16.45 -11.05 -10.80
C VAL A 261 17.77 -11.80 -10.70
N GLU A 262 18.74 -11.47 -11.57
CA GLU A 262 20.13 -11.97 -11.49
C GLU A 262 20.74 -11.59 -10.13
N THR A 263 20.47 -12.40 -9.11
CA THR A 263 20.99 -12.18 -7.75
C THR A 263 22.47 -12.51 -7.73
N THR A 264 23.30 -11.51 -7.49
CA THR A 264 24.70 -11.70 -7.12
C THR A 264 24.79 -12.45 -5.79
N SER A 265 25.89 -13.15 -5.53
CA SER A 265 26.11 -13.91 -4.29
C SER A 265 25.91 -13.08 -3.02
N ASP A 266 26.27 -11.80 -3.08
CA ASP A 266 26.21 -10.88 -1.94
C ASP A 266 24.77 -10.45 -1.62
N SER A 267 23.92 -10.30 -2.65
CA SER A 267 22.50 -9.97 -2.49
C SER A 267 21.71 -11.14 -1.89
N LEU A 268 22.06 -12.38 -2.26
CA LEU A 268 21.45 -13.58 -1.69
C LEU A 268 21.81 -13.78 -0.21
N ALA A 269 23.05 -13.47 0.18
CA ALA A 269 23.50 -13.54 1.57
C ALA A 269 22.77 -12.50 2.46
N ALA A 270 22.67 -11.25 1.99
CA ALA A 270 21.93 -10.19 2.70
C ALA A 270 20.43 -10.52 2.83
N SER A 271 19.82 -11.10 1.78
CA SER A 271 18.44 -11.57 1.82
C SER A 271 18.22 -12.69 2.85
N THR A 272 19.19 -13.58 3.00
CA THR A 272 19.14 -14.68 3.98
C THR A 272 19.20 -14.13 5.41
N GLU A 273 20.13 -13.23 5.71
CA GLU A 273 20.25 -12.60 7.03
C GLU A 273 18.98 -11.82 7.41
N ALA A 274 18.42 -11.06 6.46
CA ALA A 274 17.17 -10.33 6.67
C ALA A 274 16.00 -11.27 6.96
N THR A 275 15.91 -12.39 6.25
CA THR A 275 14.87 -13.40 6.48
C THR A 275 15.00 -14.03 7.88
N GLU A 276 16.21 -14.43 8.29
CA GLU A 276 16.47 -14.97 9.63
C GLU A 276 16.10 -13.95 10.72
N ARG A 277 16.43 -12.68 10.48
CA ARG A 277 16.06 -11.59 11.38
C ARG A 277 14.55 -11.42 11.51
N LEU A 278 13.82 -11.47 10.40
CA LEU A 278 12.35 -11.41 10.42
C LEU A 278 11.76 -12.59 11.20
N ILE A 279 12.23 -13.82 10.96
CA ILE A 279 11.77 -15.02 11.68
C ILE A 279 11.97 -14.85 13.19
N GLU A 280 13.13 -14.33 13.61
CA GLU A 280 13.43 -14.07 15.01
C GLU A 280 12.50 -12.99 15.62
N LEU A 281 12.15 -11.95 14.86
CA LEU A 281 11.17 -10.96 15.29
C LEU A 281 9.77 -11.56 15.41
N CYS A 282 9.33 -12.36 14.44
CA CYS A 282 8.09 -13.11 14.51
C CYS A 282 8.05 -14.03 15.75
N ARG A 283 9.17 -14.68 16.09
CA ARG A 283 9.30 -15.49 17.30
C ARG A 283 9.16 -14.65 18.58
N LYS A 284 9.74 -13.45 18.62
CA LYS A 284 9.57 -12.51 19.74
C LYS A 284 8.13 -12.04 19.90
N LEU A 285 7.37 -11.95 18.80
CA LEU A 285 5.93 -11.69 18.81
C LEU A 285 5.10 -12.92 19.22
N GLY A 286 5.71 -14.09 19.42
CA GLY A 286 5.02 -15.32 19.85
C GLY A 286 4.63 -16.27 18.71
N ALA A 287 5.07 -16.03 17.47
CA ALA A 287 4.88 -16.99 16.38
C ALA A 287 5.81 -18.19 16.55
N SER A 288 5.35 -19.36 16.09
CA SER A 288 6.11 -20.61 16.13
C SER A 288 6.75 -20.88 14.75
N PRO A 289 8.08 -21.08 14.66
CA PRO A 289 8.73 -21.43 13.41
C PRO A 289 8.36 -22.85 12.95
N VAL A 290 8.04 -23.02 11.66
CA VAL A 290 7.72 -24.32 11.04
C VAL A 290 8.53 -24.54 9.76
N ALA A 291 8.99 -25.78 9.56
CA ALA A 291 9.91 -26.16 8.47
C ALA A 291 9.21 -26.41 7.11
N SER A 292 7.89 -26.57 7.13
CA SER A 292 7.03 -26.75 5.95
C SER A 292 5.62 -26.40 6.38
N ALA A 293 4.88 -25.69 5.55
CA ALA A 293 3.44 -25.63 5.69
C ALA A 293 2.89 -27.08 5.69
N GLU A 294 2.25 -27.51 6.77
CA GLU A 294 1.18 -28.49 6.60
C GLU A 294 0.23 -27.87 5.58
N THR A 295 -0.10 -28.62 4.53
CA THR A 295 -0.87 -28.19 3.36
C THR A 295 -2.24 -27.67 3.79
N VAL A 296 -2.32 -26.40 4.16
CA VAL A 296 -3.57 -25.64 4.30
C VAL A 296 -3.58 -24.59 3.18
N LEU A 297 -3.44 -25.07 1.94
CA LEU A 297 -3.65 -24.27 0.74
C LEU A 297 -5.11 -24.39 0.34
N GLU A 298 -5.99 -23.72 1.10
CA GLU A 298 -7.34 -23.43 0.61
C GLU A 298 -7.49 -21.98 0.16
N ARG A 299 -6.49 -21.10 0.37
CA ARG A 299 -6.59 -19.67 0.05
C ARG A 299 -5.25 -19.06 -0.38
N THR A 300 -5.34 -18.03 -1.24
CA THR A 300 -4.22 -17.17 -1.63
C THR A 300 -3.51 -16.61 -0.38
N PRO A 301 -2.17 -16.69 -0.29
CA PRO A 301 -1.44 -16.19 0.88
C PRO A 301 -1.62 -14.68 1.03
N LEU A 302 -1.86 -14.23 2.27
CA LEU A 302 -1.88 -12.80 2.59
C LEU A 302 -0.46 -12.22 2.49
N PRO A 303 -0.28 -10.95 2.08
CA PRO A 303 1.01 -10.29 2.27
C PRO A 303 1.44 -10.38 3.73
N TRP A 304 2.69 -10.75 4.00
CA TRP A 304 3.17 -11.02 5.35
C TRP A 304 2.95 -9.86 6.36
N PRO A 305 3.00 -8.56 5.99
CA PRO A 305 2.70 -7.48 6.95
C PRO A 305 1.25 -7.53 7.43
N LEU A 306 0.32 -7.84 6.51
CA LEU A 306 -1.09 -8.03 6.85
C LEU A 306 -1.29 -9.31 7.67
N ALA A 307 -0.61 -10.41 7.32
CA ALA A 307 -0.68 -11.65 8.09
C ALA A 307 -0.26 -11.42 9.56
N LEU A 308 0.81 -10.66 9.81
CA LEU A 308 1.19 -10.24 11.16
C LEU A 308 0.12 -9.39 11.85
N CYS A 309 -0.47 -8.44 11.13
CA CYS A 309 -1.55 -7.63 11.71
C CYS A 309 -2.77 -8.49 12.09
N VAL A 310 -3.13 -9.46 11.25
CA VAL A 310 -4.19 -10.43 11.53
C VAL A 310 -3.81 -11.31 12.72
N ALA A 311 -2.56 -11.75 12.84
CA ALA A 311 -2.10 -12.55 13.98
C ALA A 311 -2.15 -11.79 15.32
N LEU A 312 -1.78 -10.50 15.31
CA LEU A 312 -1.82 -9.62 16.48
C LEU A 312 -3.24 -9.27 16.94
N THR A 313 -4.21 -9.32 16.01
CA THR A 313 -5.59 -8.87 16.27
C THR A 313 -6.60 -10.01 16.37
N GLY A 314 -6.33 -11.14 15.70
CA GLY A 314 -7.25 -12.26 15.55
C GLY A 314 -8.39 -11.96 14.57
N ARG A 315 -8.25 -10.92 13.74
CA ARG A 315 -9.33 -10.36 12.93
C ARG A 315 -8.87 -10.15 11.49
N ALA A 316 -9.71 -10.51 10.52
CA ALA A 316 -9.44 -10.34 9.10
C ALA A 316 -10.66 -9.78 8.33
N PRO A 317 -10.47 -9.02 7.25
CA PRO A 317 -11.56 -8.58 6.37
C PRO A 317 -12.42 -9.71 5.78
N ALA A 318 -13.73 -9.45 5.57
CA ALA A 318 -14.66 -10.32 4.84
C ALA A 318 -15.07 -9.74 3.47
N PRO A 319 -15.19 -10.49 2.35
CA PRO A 319 -14.65 -11.81 2.05
C PRO A 319 -13.39 -11.70 1.16
N PHE A 320 -12.27 -12.32 1.59
CA PHE A 320 -11.17 -12.67 0.67
C PHE A 320 -11.55 -13.88 -0.19
N VAL A 321 -12.60 -13.72 -1.01
CA VAL A 321 -13.00 -14.70 -2.02
C VAL A 321 -12.60 -14.15 -3.37
N HIS A 322 -11.47 -14.65 -3.88
CA HIS A 322 -11.18 -14.69 -5.31
C HIS A 322 -11.03 -16.15 -5.70
#